data_AF-A0AAD5FB06-F1
#
_entry.id   AF-A0AAD5FB06-F1
#
_cell.length_a   1.000
_cell.length_b   1.000
_cell.length_c   1.000
_cell.angle_alpha   90.00
_cell.angle_beta   90.00
_cell.angle_gamma   90.00
#
_symmetry.space_group_name_H-M   'P 1'
#
loop_
_entity.id
_entity.type
_entity.pdbx_description
1 polymer ?
#
loop_
_entity_poly.entity_id
_entity_poly.type
_entity_poly.pdbx_seq_one_letter_code
_entity_poly.pdbx_strand_id
1 'polypeptide(L)'
;MIGVCVCVCVCVCVCVFSTALVITDGPQDKSGLGDEVGSEDELYNDFHISANRLGGGEQLAINELINDGSVCAEALWDHVTMDDQELGFKAGDVIEVVDATNKEWWWGRVQESEGWFPASFVRLRVNQDEPLDEDVVQGGVESGGAGVGGTCGPGLPCKEQMRANVINEIMCTERDYIKHLKDICEGYIKQCRKRTDMFTEEQLRTIFSNIDELYRFQKKFLKALEKKYNKEQPHLSEIGSCFLENQTDFQIYSDYCNNHPNACVQLSKLMKIKKYVFFFEACRLLQKMIDISLDGFLLTPVQKICKYPLQLAELLKYTNPQHKDYKDVEAALNAMKNVARLINERKRRLENIDKIAQWQSAIEDWEGEDVLSRSSDLIFSGDLTKISQPQAKGQQRMFFLFDHQLVFCKKDLLRRDILYYKGRLDMDQMEVVDVEDGKDKDLNVTVKNTVKLISADGAEIHLLCAKKPELKQRWLRAFSDERQQVQHDRDTGFSITDMQKKQAMQNVSKTPPAGKPKAATRPYYDLLLRQKPSALPQQVIVLAEPKRRNFWHNIGRLTPFRK
;
A
#
# COMPACT_ATOMS: atom_id res chain seq x y z
N MET A 1 -27.22 40.01 34.67
CA MET A 1 -26.90 38.59 34.42
C MET A 1 -27.31 38.29 32.99
N ILE A 2 -26.37 38.40 32.06
CA ILE A 2 -26.54 38.12 30.63
C ILE A 2 -25.81 36.80 30.40
N GLY A 3 -26.57 35.72 30.21
CA GLY A 3 -26.05 34.39 29.90
C GLY A 3 -26.25 34.11 28.42
N VAL A 4 -25.14 34.14 27.68
CA VAL A 4 -25.06 33.83 26.24
C VAL A 4 -25.23 32.32 26.06
N CYS A 5 -26.18 31.93 25.21
CA CYS A 5 -26.44 30.55 24.82
C CYS A 5 -25.56 30.23 23.61
N VAL A 6 -24.59 29.32 23.77
CA VAL A 6 -23.72 28.85 22.68
C VAL A 6 -24.40 27.68 21.99
N CYS A 7 -24.97 27.94 20.80
CA CYS A 7 -25.31 26.92 19.82
C CYS A 7 -24.04 26.55 19.04
N VAL A 8 -23.60 25.30 19.12
CA VAL A 8 -22.55 24.75 18.25
C VAL A 8 -23.19 24.46 16.90
N CYS A 9 -22.91 25.32 15.92
CA CYS A 9 -23.40 25.22 14.56
C CYS A 9 -22.62 24.17 13.76
N VAL A 10 -23.39 23.26 13.17
CA VAL A 10 -23.04 22.36 12.07
C VAL A 10 -22.46 23.17 10.90
N CYS A 11 -21.24 22.85 10.47
CA CYS A 11 -20.61 23.48 9.30
C CYS A 11 -21.23 22.94 8.00
N VAL A 12 -22.36 23.54 7.62
CA VAL A 12 -22.94 23.47 6.27
C VAL A 12 -22.20 24.49 5.41
N CYS A 13 -21.37 24.04 4.47
CA CYS A 13 -20.70 24.91 3.52
C CYS A 13 -21.71 25.47 2.49
N VAL A 14 -22.30 26.64 2.81
CA VAL A 14 -23.12 27.42 1.89
C VAL A 14 -22.21 28.27 1.01
N CYS A 15 -22.30 28.06 -0.30
CA CYS A 15 -21.72 28.92 -1.32
C CYS A 15 -22.30 30.34 -1.21
N VAL A 16 -21.44 31.35 -1.07
CA VAL A 16 -21.80 32.76 -1.27
C VAL A 16 -20.83 33.39 -2.27
N PHE A 17 -21.36 33.71 -3.46
CA PHE A 17 -20.78 34.65 -4.41
C PHE A 17 -20.85 36.07 -3.82
N SER A 18 -19.76 36.85 -3.86
CA SER A 18 -19.88 38.30 -4.10
C SER A 18 -18.57 38.97 -4.55
N THR A 19 -18.68 39.61 -5.71
CA THR A 19 -18.18 40.94 -6.13
C THR A 19 -16.71 41.35 -5.93
N ALA A 20 -16.05 41.43 -7.09
CA ALA A 20 -15.02 42.38 -7.52
C ALA A 20 -14.53 43.47 -6.55
N LEU A 21 -13.21 43.59 -6.46
CA LEU A 21 -12.52 44.85 -6.17
C LEU A 21 -11.27 44.94 -7.04
N VAL A 22 -11.28 45.98 -7.89
CA VAL A 22 -10.20 46.46 -8.76
C VAL A 22 -9.23 47.25 -7.91
N ILE A 23 -7.93 46.92 -7.92
CA ILE A 23 -6.84 47.85 -7.55
C ILE A 23 -5.65 47.65 -8.51
N THR A 24 -5.00 48.78 -8.75
CA THR A 24 -4.21 49.26 -9.88
C THR A 24 -2.74 48.83 -9.93
N ASP A 25 -2.22 48.97 -11.16
CA ASP A 25 -0.86 48.83 -11.68
C ASP A 25 0.24 49.63 -10.96
N GLY A 26 1.51 49.18 -11.06
CA GLY A 26 2.69 49.93 -10.63
C GLY A 26 4.00 49.10 -10.55
N PRO A 27 5.02 49.36 -11.41
CA PRO A 27 6.21 48.49 -11.58
C PRO A 27 7.47 49.00 -10.86
N GLN A 28 8.45 48.12 -10.60
CA GLN A 28 9.87 48.54 -10.47
C GLN A 28 10.89 47.40 -10.68
N ASP A 29 11.84 47.67 -11.57
CA ASP A 29 13.08 46.94 -11.87
C ASP A 29 14.12 46.98 -10.73
N LYS A 30 14.95 45.94 -10.57
CA LYS A 30 16.40 45.94 -10.88
C LYS A 30 17.20 44.79 -10.26
N SER A 31 17.92 44.08 -11.15
CA SER A 31 19.31 43.57 -11.10
C SER A 31 19.97 43.13 -9.78
N GLY A 32 20.55 41.92 -9.81
CA GLY A 32 21.69 41.53 -8.96
C GLY A 32 22.21 40.13 -9.33
N LEU A 33 23.36 40.08 -10.03
CA LEU A 33 24.15 38.89 -10.32
C LEU A 33 24.94 38.44 -9.08
N GLY A 34 25.08 37.13 -8.88
CA GLY A 34 26.01 36.52 -7.94
C GLY A 34 26.08 35.01 -8.18
N ASP A 35 27.14 34.56 -8.84
CA ASP A 35 27.52 33.16 -8.97
C ASP A 35 27.96 32.61 -7.60
N GLU A 36 27.33 31.53 -7.13
CA GLU A 36 27.94 30.61 -6.18
C GLU A 36 27.74 29.16 -6.64
N VAL A 37 28.87 28.48 -6.81
CA VAL A 37 29.01 27.06 -7.08
C VAL A 37 28.66 26.31 -5.80
N GLY A 38 27.54 25.57 -5.81
CA GLY A 38 27.04 24.79 -4.68
C GLY A 38 27.05 23.28 -4.98
N SER A 39 27.66 22.55 -4.04
CA SER A 39 27.94 21.10 -3.97
C SER A 39 26.84 20.14 -4.46
N GLU A 40 27.25 19.03 -5.09
CA GLU A 40 26.39 17.94 -5.60
C GLU A 40 25.76 17.03 -4.51
N ASP A 41 25.71 17.46 -3.25
CA ASP A 41 25.27 16.64 -2.11
C ASP A 41 23.83 16.91 -1.63
N GLU A 42 23.07 17.81 -2.26
CA GLU A 42 21.67 18.12 -1.85
C GLU A 42 20.57 17.31 -2.58
N LEU A 43 20.94 16.41 -3.50
CA LEU A 43 19.96 15.78 -4.40
C LEU A 43 19.14 14.60 -3.80
N TYR A 44 19.27 14.32 -2.50
CA TYR A 44 18.67 13.15 -1.86
C TYR A 44 17.46 13.45 -0.94
N ASN A 45 17.21 14.72 -0.58
CA ASN A 45 16.15 15.09 0.38
C ASN A 45 14.86 15.67 -0.24
N ASP A 46 14.83 15.93 -1.55
CA ASP A 46 13.71 16.69 -2.17
C ASP A 46 12.56 15.80 -2.68
N PHE A 47 12.59 14.49 -2.41
CA PHE A 47 11.66 13.50 -3.01
C PHE A 47 10.34 13.26 -2.25
N HIS A 48 10.10 13.93 -1.11
CA HIS A 48 8.92 13.67 -0.26
C HIS A 48 7.98 14.89 -0.04
N ILE A 49 8.21 16.03 -0.68
CA ILE A 49 7.62 17.34 -0.30
C ILE A 49 6.34 17.72 -1.06
N SER A 50 5.48 16.79 -1.52
CA SER A 50 4.30 17.23 -2.33
C SER A 50 3.00 16.46 -2.14
N ALA A 51 2.87 15.68 -1.06
CA ALA A 51 1.65 14.94 -0.77
C ALA A 51 0.80 15.69 0.29
N ASN A 52 -0.37 16.19 -0.14
CA ASN A 52 -1.39 16.95 0.63
C ASN A 52 -1.00 18.36 1.10
N ARG A 53 -1.23 19.36 0.26
CA ARG A 53 -1.56 20.69 0.80
C ARG A 53 -3.04 20.68 1.19
N LEU A 54 -3.31 20.54 2.48
CA LEU A 54 -4.61 20.87 3.05
C LEU A 54 -4.90 22.37 2.78
N GLY A 55 -6.13 22.68 2.39
CA GLY A 55 -6.54 24.07 2.21
C GLY A 55 -6.32 24.85 3.50
N GLY A 56 -5.98 26.14 3.43
CA GLY A 56 -5.71 26.95 4.63
C GLY A 56 -6.85 26.95 5.67
N GLY A 57 -8.08 26.63 5.27
CA GLY A 57 -9.23 26.46 6.17
C GLY A 57 -9.32 25.11 6.89
N GLU A 58 -8.83 24.01 6.29
CA GLU A 58 -8.83 22.69 6.94
C GLU A 58 -7.77 22.61 8.03
N GLN A 59 -6.62 23.27 7.84
CA GLN A 59 -5.53 23.31 8.83
C GLN A 59 -5.95 24.04 10.13
N LEU A 60 -6.74 25.11 9.98
CA LEU A 60 -7.26 25.87 11.12
C LEU A 60 -8.26 25.05 11.93
N ALA A 61 -9.14 24.30 11.25
CA ALA A 61 -10.10 23.41 11.91
C ALA A 61 -9.41 22.26 12.68
N ILE A 62 -8.32 21.70 12.15
CA ILE A 62 -7.56 20.65 12.85
C ILE A 62 -6.87 21.21 14.11
N ASN A 63 -6.27 22.40 14.02
CA ASN A 63 -5.62 23.02 15.19
C ASN A 63 -6.65 23.47 16.25
N GLU A 64 -7.85 23.88 15.84
CA GLU A 64 -8.97 24.11 16.77
C GLU A 64 -9.40 22.81 17.46
N LEU A 65 -9.50 21.69 16.72
CA LEU A 65 -9.83 20.38 17.29
C LEU A 65 -8.76 19.87 18.27
N ILE A 66 -7.47 20.10 18.00
CA ILE A 66 -6.36 19.75 18.91
C ILE A 66 -6.44 20.57 20.22
N ASN A 67 -6.91 21.81 20.15
CA ASN A 67 -7.08 22.64 21.34
C ASN A 67 -8.32 22.24 22.19
N ASP A 68 -9.33 21.62 21.57
CA ASP A 68 -10.58 21.20 22.22
C ASP A 68 -10.59 19.72 22.68
N GLY A 69 -9.61 18.89 22.29
CA GLY A 69 -9.52 17.47 22.70
C GLY A 69 -8.38 16.67 22.03
N SER A 70 -8.33 15.35 22.25
CA SER A 70 -7.38 14.46 21.56
C SER A 70 -7.86 14.13 20.16
N VAL A 71 -7.08 14.50 19.15
CA VAL A 71 -7.41 14.23 17.74
C VAL A 71 -6.77 12.90 17.31
N CYS A 72 -7.56 11.92 16.92
CA CYS A 72 -7.10 10.63 16.42
C CYS A 72 -7.13 10.57 14.88
N ALA A 73 -6.07 9.99 14.32
CA ALA A 73 -5.94 9.62 12.92
C ALA A 73 -5.66 8.11 12.79
N GLU A 74 -5.93 7.54 11.62
CA GLU A 74 -5.63 6.16 11.27
C GLU A 74 -4.69 6.12 10.08
N ALA A 75 -3.63 5.31 10.15
CA ALA A 75 -2.62 5.21 9.10
C ALA A 75 -3.17 4.56 7.82
N LEU A 76 -3.02 5.26 6.68
CA LEU A 76 -3.30 4.78 5.31
C LEU A 76 -2.18 3.85 4.79
N TRP A 77 -0.95 4.18 5.17
CA TRP A 77 0.27 3.56 4.68
C TRP A 77 1.20 3.31 5.84
N ASP A 78 2.07 2.33 5.68
CA ASP A 78 3.21 2.18 6.56
C ASP A 78 4.13 3.39 6.43
N HIS A 79 4.54 3.95 7.56
CA HIS A 79 5.66 4.87 7.64
C HIS A 79 6.77 4.14 8.40
N VAL A 80 7.75 3.57 7.70
CA VAL A 80 8.94 3.01 8.36
C VAL A 80 10.03 4.04 8.25
N THR A 81 10.40 4.53 9.42
CA THR A 81 11.48 5.47 9.61
C THR A 81 12.55 4.86 10.48
N MET A 82 13.72 5.45 10.40
CA MET A 82 14.93 5.05 11.09
C MET A 82 15.53 6.25 11.86
N ASP A 83 14.89 7.42 11.70
CA ASP A 83 15.13 8.64 12.45
C ASP A 83 14.42 8.53 13.80
N ASP A 84 15.08 8.95 14.88
CA ASP A 84 14.56 8.91 16.24
C ASP A 84 13.58 10.05 16.54
N GLN A 85 13.47 11.03 15.64
CA GLN A 85 12.50 12.13 15.71
C GLN A 85 11.24 11.85 14.90
N GLU A 86 11.20 10.81 14.08
CA GLU A 86 10.05 10.41 13.27
C GLU A 86 9.29 9.23 13.89
N LEU A 87 7.96 9.22 13.72
CA LEU A 87 7.09 8.21 14.29
C LEU A 87 6.81 7.08 13.29
N GLY A 88 7.42 5.91 13.49
CA GLY A 88 7.14 4.73 12.67
C GLY A 88 5.81 4.05 13.00
N PHE A 89 5.02 3.70 11.99
CA PHE A 89 3.74 2.97 12.14
C PHE A 89 3.39 2.11 10.93
N LYS A 90 2.42 1.20 11.10
CA LYS A 90 1.84 0.36 10.05
C LYS A 90 0.48 0.88 9.62
N ALA A 91 0.08 0.59 8.38
CA ALA A 91 -1.26 0.88 7.91
C ALA A 91 -2.32 0.24 8.84
N GLY A 92 -3.29 1.03 9.28
CA GLY A 92 -4.32 0.67 10.26
C GLY A 92 -4.00 1.05 11.71
N ASP A 93 -2.79 1.49 12.03
CA ASP A 93 -2.46 1.98 13.38
C ASP A 93 -3.20 3.29 13.68
N VAL A 94 -3.63 3.45 14.95
CA VAL A 94 -4.30 4.67 15.43
C VAL A 94 -3.26 5.58 16.06
N ILE A 95 -3.19 6.81 15.57
CA ILE A 95 -2.21 7.83 15.95
C ILE A 95 -2.96 8.98 16.62
N GLU A 96 -2.58 9.34 17.84
CA GLU A 96 -3.02 10.57 18.49
C GLU A 96 -2.20 11.74 17.91
N VAL A 97 -2.86 12.64 17.20
CA VAL A 97 -2.28 13.85 16.61
C VAL A 97 -2.16 14.91 17.71
N VAL A 98 -0.93 15.24 18.07
CA VAL A 98 -0.60 16.18 19.15
C VAL A 98 -0.31 17.58 18.60
N ASP A 99 0.32 17.68 17.43
CA ASP A 99 0.59 18.96 16.76
C ASP A 99 0.36 18.83 15.25
N ALA A 100 -0.52 19.67 14.71
CA ALA A 100 -0.76 19.83 13.28
C ALA A 100 -0.52 21.28 12.83
N THR A 101 0.46 21.98 13.42
CA THR A 101 0.83 23.35 13.01
C THR A 101 1.44 23.34 11.61
N ASN A 102 2.19 22.30 11.27
CA ASN A 102 2.75 22.10 9.94
C ASN A 102 1.76 21.32 9.05
N LYS A 103 1.67 21.70 7.77
CA LYS A 103 0.73 21.13 6.80
C LYS A 103 1.10 19.72 6.34
N GLU A 104 2.39 19.40 6.37
CA GLU A 104 2.94 18.19 5.75
C GLU A 104 3.41 17.18 6.80
N TRP A 105 3.92 17.67 7.93
CA TRP A 105 4.44 16.86 9.02
C TRP A 105 3.71 17.18 10.31
N TRP A 106 3.09 16.18 10.91
CA TRP A 106 2.39 16.30 12.19
C TRP A 106 3.19 15.60 13.27
N TRP A 107 3.12 16.11 14.50
CA TRP A 107 3.63 15.39 15.66
C TRP A 107 2.51 14.56 16.25
N GLY A 108 2.78 13.31 16.58
CA GLY A 108 1.78 12.47 17.22
C GLY A 108 2.36 11.34 18.02
N ARG A 109 1.47 10.55 18.60
CA ARG A 109 1.76 9.48 19.54
C ARG A 109 1.07 8.19 19.10
N VAL A 110 1.80 7.09 19.14
CA VAL A 110 1.29 5.72 19.04
C VAL A 110 1.80 4.94 20.24
N GLN A 111 0.89 4.49 21.11
CA GLN A 111 1.26 3.81 22.36
C GLN A 111 2.25 4.63 23.21
N GLU A 112 3.49 4.15 23.41
CA GLU A 112 4.56 4.86 24.14
C GLU A 112 5.56 5.61 23.23
N SER A 113 5.35 5.60 21.91
CA SER A 113 6.24 6.26 20.95
C SER A 113 5.64 7.57 20.43
N GLU A 114 6.45 8.62 20.34
CA GLU A 114 6.09 9.94 19.82
C GLU A 114 7.08 10.36 18.73
N GLY A 115 6.62 11.11 17.74
CA GLY A 115 7.48 11.60 16.67
C GLY A 115 6.72 12.34 15.57
N TRP A 116 7.49 12.89 14.64
CA TRP A 116 6.98 13.50 13.40
C TRP A 116 6.53 12.44 12.42
N PHE A 117 5.41 12.65 11.74
CA PHE A 117 4.97 11.80 10.65
C PHE A 117 4.25 12.58 9.56
N PRO A 118 4.27 12.07 8.31
CA PRO A 118 3.64 12.76 7.21
C PRO A 118 2.10 12.69 7.28
N ALA A 119 1.45 13.86 7.26
CA ALA A 119 -0.01 13.99 7.31
C ALA A 119 -0.73 13.25 6.16
N SER A 120 -0.04 13.09 5.02
CA SER A 120 -0.57 12.37 3.85
C SER A 120 -0.65 10.86 4.02
N PHE A 121 0.00 10.30 5.05
CA PHE A 121 0.00 8.87 5.35
C PHE A 121 -1.11 8.49 6.31
N VAL A 122 -1.93 9.44 6.77
CA VAL A 122 -2.99 9.19 7.74
C VAL A 122 -4.34 9.76 7.28
N ARG A 123 -5.43 9.28 7.87
CA ARG A 123 -6.78 9.83 7.75
C ARG A 123 -7.30 10.17 9.14
N LEU A 124 -7.73 11.41 9.35
CA LEU A 124 -8.41 11.82 10.57
C LEU A 124 -9.73 11.04 10.74
N ARG A 125 -10.00 10.59 11.96
CA ARG A 125 -11.30 9.99 12.31
C ARG A 125 -12.39 11.04 12.27
N VAL A 126 -13.60 10.66 11.85
CA VAL A 126 -14.74 11.57 11.79
C VAL A 126 -15.30 11.82 13.19
N ASN A 127 -15.26 10.81 14.06
CA ASN A 127 -15.70 10.91 15.45
C ASN A 127 -14.48 10.85 16.40
N GLN A 128 -14.19 11.96 17.06
CA GLN A 128 -12.98 12.17 17.87
C GLN A 128 -13.15 11.81 19.37
N ASP A 129 -14.39 11.84 19.88
CA ASP A 129 -14.70 11.65 21.32
C ASP A 129 -14.93 10.18 21.73
N GLU A 130 -14.01 9.26 21.42
CA GLU A 130 -14.08 7.91 22.02
C GLU A 130 -13.04 7.71 23.13
N PRO A 131 -13.46 7.39 24.36
CA PRO A 131 -12.55 6.81 25.34
C PRO A 131 -12.04 5.46 24.81
N LEU A 132 -10.74 5.22 24.98
CA LEU A 132 -10.06 3.97 24.65
C LEU A 132 -10.57 2.85 25.58
N ASP A 133 -11.71 2.24 25.29
CA ASP A 133 -12.18 1.08 26.04
C ASP A 133 -11.51 -0.19 25.50
N GLU A 134 -10.40 -0.57 26.16
CA GLU A 134 -10.01 -1.97 26.31
C GLU A 134 -11.07 -2.71 27.14
N ASP A 135 -11.40 -3.93 26.71
CA ASP A 135 -12.20 -4.96 27.39
C ASP A 135 -13.69 -4.67 27.67
N VAL A 136 -14.59 -5.40 26.99
CA VAL A 136 -15.49 -6.40 27.63
C VAL A 136 -16.04 -7.34 26.55
N VAL A 137 -15.61 -8.60 26.61
CA VAL A 137 -16.36 -9.76 26.09
C VAL A 137 -16.90 -10.54 27.28
N GLN A 138 -18.17 -10.94 27.14
CA GLN A 138 -18.93 -12.02 27.78
C GLN A 138 -19.68 -11.82 29.11
N GLY A 139 -21.01 -11.97 29.00
CA GLY A 139 -21.84 -12.61 30.03
C GLY A 139 -23.29 -12.09 30.12
N GLY A 140 -24.25 -12.76 29.45
CA GLY A 140 -25.69 -12.63 29.76
C GLY A 140 -26.02 -13.23 31.15
N VAL A 141 -27.21 -13.16 31.73
CA VAL A 141 -28.60 -12.85 31.35
C VAL A 141 -29.30 -12.49 32.68
N GLU A 142 -30.27 -11.56 32.70
CA GLU A 142 -31.59 -11.77 33.35
C GLU A 142 -32.56 -10.58 33.21
N SER A 143 -33.83 -10.92 33.35
CA SER A 143 -35.05 -10.34 32.77
C SER A 143 -35.67 -9.18 33.56
N GLY A 144 -36.44 -8.34 32.84
CA GLY A 144 -37.73 -7.83 33.32
C GLY A 144 -37.81 -6.32 33.64
N GLY A 145 -38.57 -5.58 32.82
CA GLY A 145 -39.11 -4.26 33.21
C GLY A 145 -39.45 -3.36 32.02
N ALA A 146 -40.74 -3.28 31.68
CA ALA A 146 -41.26 -2.34 30.69
C ALA A 146 -41.36 -0.92 31.27
N GLY A 147 -40.92 0.08 30.50
CA GLY A 147 -41.38 1.46 30.63
C GLY A 147 -40.27 2.52 30.78
N VAL A 148 -40.45 3.58 30.00
CA VAL A 148 -39.83 4.92 30.07
C VAL A 148 -38.56 5.10 29.23
N GLY A 149 -38.71 5.97 28.22
CA GLY A 149 -37.68 6.35 27.27
C GLY A 149 -36.43 6.89 27.94
N GLY A 150 -35.29 6.28 27.60
CA GLY A 150 -33.98 6.80 27.92
C GLY A 150 -33.63 7.95 26.98
N THR A 151 -33.92 9.17 27.41
CA THR A 151 -33.26 10.37 26.90
C THR A 151 -31.75 10.19 27.07
N CYS A 152 -31.02 10.08 25.95
CA CYS A 152 -29.57 10.24 25.94
C CYS A 152 -29.22 11.57 26.62
N GLY A 153 -28.26 11.54 27.55
CA GLY A 153 -27.77 12.74 28.23
C GLY A 153 -27.19 13.77 27.25
N PRO A 154 -27.10 15.04 27.64
CA PRO A 154 -26.56 16.09 26.78
C PRO A 154 -25.04 15.93 26.68
N GLY A 155 -24.54 15.47 25.52
CA GLY A 155 -23.12 15.56 25.21
C GLY A 155 -22.54 14.52 24.23
N LEU A 156 -23.15 13.32 24.11
CA LEU A 156 -22.64 12.29 23.19
C LEU A 156 -23.56 12.15 21.97
N PRO A 157 -23.05 12.29 20.72
CA PRO A 157 -23.84 12.02 19.53
C PRO A 157 -24.43 10.61 19.59
N CYS A 158 -25.72 10.43 19.29
CA CYS A 158 -26.28 9.09 19.18
C CYS A 158 -25.57 8.33 18.03
N LYS A 159 -25.45 6.99 18.13
CA LYS A 159 -24.75 6.17 17.10
C LYS A 159 -25.28 6.41 15.67
N GLU A 160 -26.56 6.75 15.54
CA GLU A 160 -27.17 7.12 14.26
C GLU A 160 -26.61 8.43 13.71
N GLN A 161 -26.39 9.44 14.57
CA GLN A 161 -25.74 10.69 14.18
C GLN A 161 -24.29 10.44 13.74
N MET A 162 -23.56 9.58 14.45
CA MET A 162 -22.19 9.19 14.07
C MET A 162 -22.17 8.51 12.68
N ARG A 163 -23.10 7.59 12.41
CA ARG A 163 -23.27 6.99 11.07
C ARG A 163 -23.60 8.05 10.02
N ALA A 164 -24.51 8.99 10.32
CA ALA A 164 -24.84 10.09 9.42
C ALA A 164 -23.63 10.95 9.07
N ASN A 165 -22.76 11.25 10.05
CA ASN A 165 -21.53 12.00 9.85
C ASN A 165 -20.60 11.29 8.86
N VAL A 166 -20.39 9.97 9.04
CA VAL A 166 -19.55 9.15 8.14
C VAL A 166 -20.14 9.10 6.73
N ILE A 167 -21.45 8.90 6.58
CA ILE A 167 -22.11 8.91 5.26
C ILE A 167 -21.90 10.27 4.58
N ASN A 168 -22.10 11.37 5.30
CA ASN A 168 -21.92 12.71 4.73
C ASN A 168 -20.46 12.96 4.32
N GLU A 169 -19.49 12.54 5.13
CA GLU A 169 -18.06 12.62 4.80
C GLU A 169 -17.73 11.83 3.52
N ILE A 170 -18.22 10.60 3.39
CA ILE A 170 -18.06 9.80 2.18
C ILE A 170 -18.63 10.55 0.96
N MET A 171 -19.85 11.09 1.07
CA MET A 171 -20.48 11.81 -0.03
C MET A 171 -19.76 13.11 -0.41
N CYS A 172 -19.27 13.86 0.57
CA CYS A 172 -18.53 15.11 0.33
C CYS A 172 -17.17 14.81 -0.32
N THR A 173 -16.37 13.93 0.29
CA THR A 173 -15.04 13.57 -0.24
C THR A 173 -15.11 12.94 -1.63
N GLU A 174 -16.21 12.26 -1.94
CA GLU A 174 -16.47 11.71 -3.28
C GLU A 174 -16.73 12.80 -4.33
N ARG A 175 -17.53 13.82 -3.99
CA ARG A 175 -17.79 14.97 -4.86
C ARG A 175 -16.54 15.79 -5.12
N ASP A 176 -15.76 16.03 -4.06
CA ASP A 176 -14.49 16.76 -4.16
C ASP A 176 -13.48 16.01 -5.02
N TYR A 177 -13.37 14.70 -4.84
CA TYR A 177 -12.51 13.88 -5.68
C TYR A 177 -12.89 13.92 -7.16
N ILE A 178 -14.19 13.84 -7.49
CA ILE A 178 -14.65 13.97 -8.89
C ILE A 178 -14.38 15.37 -9.44
N LYS A 179 -14.51 16.41 -8.61
CA LYS A 179 -14.14 17.76 -9.00
C LYS A 179 -12.64 17.83 -9.34
N HIS A 180 -11.78 17.22 -8.53
CA HIS A 180 -10.34 17.16 -8.80
C HIS A 180 -10.04 16.45 -10.12
N LEU A 181 -10.64 15.27 -10.36
CA LEU A 181 -10.49 14.54 -11.62
C LEU A 181 -10.96 15.36 -12.83
N LYS A 182 -12.09 16.06 -12.69
CA LYS A 182 -12.61 16.95 -13.73
C LYS A 182 -11.62 18.07 -14.03
N ASP A 183 -11.10 18.72 -12.99
CA ASP A 183 -10.15 19.83 -13.13
C ASP A 183 -8.83 19.36 -13.79
N ILE A 184 -8.39 18.11 -13.54
CA ILE A 184 -7.26 17.52 -14.25
C ILE A 184 -7.56 17.30 -15.74
N CYS A 185 -8.71 16.69 -16.05
CA CYS A 185 -9.07 16.36 -17.43
C CYS A 185 -9.35 17.63 -18.28
N GLU A 186 -10.10 18.58 -17.73
CA GLU A 186 -10.49 19.80 -18.45
C GLU A 186 -9.43 20.91 -18.39
N GLY A 187 -8.74 21.05 -17.25
CA GLY A 187 -7.77 22.11 -17.00
C GLY A 187 -6.37 21.79 -17.52
N TYR A 188 -5.88 20.57 -17.34
CA TYR A 188 -4.54 20.17 -17.79
C TYR A 188 -4.57 19.40 -19.10
N ILE A 189 -5.20 18.22 -19.15
CA ILE A 189 -5.09 17.30 -20.31
C ILE A 189 -5.56 17.97 -21.60
N LYS A 190 -6.72 18.64 -21.55
CA LYS A 190 -7.27 19.36 -22.70
C LYS A 190 -6.34 20.45 -23.22
N GLN A 191 -5.62 21.16 -22.35
CA GLN A 191 -4.68 22.20 -22.78
C GLN A 191 -3.37 21.60 -23.28
N CYS A 192 -2.88 20.53 -22.65
CA CYS A 192 -1.68 19.82 -23.09
C CYS A 192 -1.87 19.24 -24.50
N ARG A 193 -3.03 18.62 -24.78
CA ARG A 193 -3.38 18.09 -26.12
C ARG A 193 -3.44 19.17 -27.21
N LYS A 194 -3.72 20.44 -26.87
CA LYS A 194 -3.69 21.56 -27.84
C LYS A 194 -2.27 22.04 -28.16
N ARG A 195 -1.31 21.77 -27.28
CA ARG A 195 0.10 22.20 -27.42
C ARG A 195 0.96 21.05 -27.90
N THR A 196 0.72 20.60 -29.14
CA THR A 196 1.50 19.53 -29.79
C THR A 196 2.97 19.92 -30.01
N ASP A 197 3.29 21.21 -29.92
CA ASP A 197 4.65 21.75 -29.91
C ASP A 197 5.38 21.54 -28.57
N MET A 198 4.63 21.31 -27.48
CA MET A 198 5.18 21.12 -26.13
C MET A 198 5.10 19.68 -25.64
N PHE A 199 4.04 18.95 -25.99
CA PHE A 199 3.80 17.60 -25.49
C PHE A 199 3.63 16.62 -26.63
N THR A 200 4.34 15.49 -26.54
CA THR A 200 4.07 14.33 -27.40
C THR A 200 2.94 13.50 -26.81
N GLU A 201 2.22 12.77 -27.67
CA GLU A 201 1.17 11.85 -27.22
C GLU A 201 1.69 10.76 -26.26
N GLU A 202 2.94 10.36 -26.41
CA GLU A 202 3.61 9.43 -25.48
C GLU A 202 3.81 10.08 -24.10
N GLN A 203 4.31 11.32 -24.05
CA GLN A 203 4.47 12.05 -22.78
C GLN A 203 3.12 12.23 -22.08
N LEU A 204 2.06 12.53 -22.82
CA LEU A 204 0.72 12.65 -22.24
C LEU A 204 0.22 11.33 -21.66
N ARG A 205 0.44 10.22 -22.37
CA ARG A 205 0.12 8.87 -21.86
C ARG A 205 0.93 8.54 -20.60
N THR A 206 2.22 8.86 -20.56
CA THR A 206 3.05 8.64 -19.37
C THR A 206 2.62 9.49 -18.18
N ILE A 207 2.31 10.78 -18.38
CA ILE A 207 1.97 11.70 -17.27
C ILE A 207 0.56 11.42 -16.74
N PHE A 208 -0.43 11.25 -17.61
CA PHE A 208 -1.84 11.21 -17.20
C PHE A 208 -2.44 9.80 -17.16
N SER A 209 -1.74 8.78 -17.69
CA SER A 209 -2.21 7.39 -17.69
C SER A 209 -3.65 7.24 -18.20
N ASN A 210 -4.46 6.41 -17.54
CA ASN A 210 -5.89 6.20 -17.77
C ASN A 210 -6.79 7.12 -16.91
N ILE A 211 -6.35 8.33 -16.54
CA ILE A 211 -7.17 9.21 -15.67
C ILE A 211 -8.51 9.65 -16.29
N ASP A 212 -8.58 9.76 -17.63
CA ASP A 212 -9.82 10.00 -18.37
C ASP A 212 -10.85 8.86 -18.17
N GLU A 213 -10.37 7.63 -17.97
CA GLU A 213 -11.20 6.45 -17.68
C GLU A 213 -11.64 6.44 -16.21
N LEU A 214 -10.71 6.70 -15.29
CA LEU A 214 -10.99 6.89 -13.86
C LEU A 214 -12.08 7.94 -13.63
N TYR A 215 -11.99 9.10 -14.31
CA TYR A 215 -13.01 10.15 -14.19
C TYR A 215 -14.40 9.68 -14.64
N ARG A 216 -14.47 8.94 -15.75
CA ARG A 216 -15.74 8.40 -16.27
C ARG A 216 -16.34 7.37 -15.31
N PHE A 217 -15.52 6.46 -14.80
CA PHE A 217 -15.91 5.50 -13.78
C PHE A 217 -16.42 6.20 -12.52
N GLN A 218 -15.63 7.13 -11.96
CA GLN A 218 -15.96 7.79 -10.72
C GLN A 218 -17.28 8.58 -10.82
N LYS A 219 -17.52 9.23 -11.97
CA LYS A 219 -18.79 9.92 -12.24
C LYS A 219 -19.99 8.97 -12.26
N LYS A 220 -19.83 7.73 -12.76
CA LYS A 220 -20.86 6.69 -12.68
C LYS A 220 -21.06 6.23 -11.23
N PHE A 221 -19.96 6.03 -10.50
CA PHE A 221 -19.99 5.60 -9.11
C PHE A 221 -20.67 6.62 -8.17
N LEU A 222 -20.32 7.91 -8.23
CA LEU A 222 -21.01 8.95 -7.45
C LEU A 222 -22.51 9.01 -7.75
N LYS A 223 -22.92 8.86 -9.00
CA LYS A 223 -24.36 8.81 -9.33
C LYS A 223 -25.08 7.65 -8.65
N ALA A 224 -24.42 6.49 -8.53
CA ALA A 224 -24.97 5.35 -7.81
C ALA A 224 -25.09 5.65 -6.31
N LEU A 225 -24.05 6.26 -5.70
CA LEU A 225 -24.07 6.70 -4.30
C LEU A 225 -25.17 7.74 -4.04
N GLU A 226 -25.29 8.76 -4.89
CA GLU A 226 -26.32 9.82 -4.75
C GLU A 226 -27.74 9.28 -4.87
N LYS A 227 -27.94 8.18 -5.61
CA LYS A 227 -29.24 7.50 -5.70
C LYS A 227 -29.62 6.77 -4.41
N LYS A 228 -28.63 6.23 -3.67
CA LYS A 228 -28.81 5.53 -2.40
C LYS A 228 -28.75 6.45 -1.17
N TYR A 229 -28.29 7.69 -1.35
CA TYR A 229 -28.19 8.68 -0.30
C TYR A 229 -29.56 9.24 0.10
N ASN A 230 -29.91 9.11 1.37
CA ASN A 230 -31.12 9.70 1.93
C ASN A 230 -30.81 11.09 2.50
N LYS A 231 -31.38 12.13 1.88
CA LYS A 231 -31.14 13.53 2.28
C LYS A 231 -31.79 13.91 3.61
N GLU A 232 -32.93 13.32 3.93
CA GLU A 232 -33.70 13.64 5.14
C GLU A 232 -33.15 12.87 6.35
N GLN A 233 -32.75 11.63 6.13
CA GLN A 233 -32.19 10.74 7.16
C GLN A 233 -30.90 10.07 6.65
N PRO A 234 -29.75 10.78 6.66
CA PRO A 234 -28.50 10.26 6.11
C PRO A 234 -28.05 8.92 6.70
N HIS A 235 -28.34 8.67 7.97
CA HIS A 235 -28.02 7.42 8.65
C HIS A 235 -28.72 6.19 8.06
N LEU A 236 -29.87 6.35 7.39
CA LEU A 236 -30.59 5.26 6.71
C LEU A 236 -30.08 4.97 5.29
N SER A 237 -29.06 5.69 4.80
CA SER A 237 -28.51 5.46 3.46
C SER A 237 -27.92 4.05 3.35
N GLU A 238 -28.17 3.36 2.24
CA GLU A 238 -27.74 1.97 1.99
C GLU A 238 -26.67 1.94 0.88
N ILE A 239 -25.46 2.38 1.23
CA ILE A 239 -24.38 2.63 0.25
C ILE A 239 -23.43 1.44 0.07
N GLY A 240 -23.47 0.42 0.92
CA GLY A 240 -22.59 -0.75 0.82
C GLY A 240 -22.74 -1.47 -0.53
N SER A 241 -23.99 -1.65 -0.97
CA SER A 241 -24.33 -2.25 -2.28
C SER A 241 -23.65 -1.55 -3.47
N CYS A 242 -23.48 -0.22 -3.42
CA CYS A 242 -22.82 0.53 -4.49
C CYS A 242 -21.37 0.10 -4.70
N PHE A 243 -20.64 -0.24 -3.64
CA PHE A 243 -19.25 -0.70 -3.75
C PHE A 243 -19.16 -2.11 -4.33
N LEU A 244 -20.08 -2.99 -3.91
CA LEU A 244 -20.13 -4.38 -4.39
C LEU A 244 -20.46 -4.45 -5.88
N GLU A 245 -21.46 -3.70 -6.33
CA GLU A 245 -21.87 -3.65 -7.75
C GLU A 245 -20.75 -3.14 -8.68
N ASN A 246 -19.80 -2.37 -8.15
CA ASN A 246 -18.71 -1.75 -8.93
C ASN A 246 -17.33 -2.34 -8.57
N GLN A 247 -17.25 -3.45 -7.83
CA GLN A 247 -16.00 -4.02 -7.33
C GLN A 247 -14.97 -4.30 -8.45
N THR A 248 -15.43 -4.85 -9.58
CA THR A 248 -14.58 -5.13 -10.75
C THR A 248 -14.13 -3.86 -11.45
N ASP A 249 -14.98 -2.83 -11.47
CA ASP A 249 -14.67 -1.56 -12.13
C ASP A 249 -13.54 -0.81 -11.40
N PHE A 250 -13.34 -1.01 -10.08
CA PHE A 250 -12.21 -0.44 -9.34
C PHE A 250 -10.84 -0.97 -9.77
N GLN A 251 -10.77 -2.05 -10.56
CA GLN A 251 -9.48 -2.60 -11.02
C GLN A 251 -8.71 -1.63 -11.93
N ILE A 252 -9.37 -0.65 -12.57
CA ILE A 252 -8.71 0.36 -13.40
C ILE A 252 -7.73 1.25 -12.60
N TYR A 253 -7.88 1.35 -11.27
CA TYR A 253 -6.93 2.04 -10.40
C TYR A 253 -5.56 1.34 -10.38
N SER A 254 -5.53 0.04 -10.66
CA SER A 254 -4.32 -0.75 -10.73
C SER A 254 -3.37 -0.24 -11.82
N ASP A 255 -3.89 0.01 -13.02
CA ASP A 255 -3.10 0.54 -14.14
C ASP A 255 -2.60 1.96 -13.84
N TYR A 256 -3.43 2.79 -13.19
CA TYR A 256 -3.06 4.13 -12.77
C TYR A 256 -1.91 4.11 -11.75
N CYS A 257 -2.05 3.34 -10.66
CA CYS A 257 -1.06 3.23 -9.59
C CYS A 257 0.28 2.67 -10.10
N ASN A 258 0.26 1.73 -11.04
CA ASN A 258 1.47 1.16 -11.65
C ASN A 258 2.22 2.17 -12.52
N ASN A 259 1.50 3.05 -13.22
CA ASN A 259 2.12 4.08 -14.06
C ASN A 259 2.52 5.34 -13.28
N HIS A 260 1.90 5.61 -12.12
CA HIS A 260 2.13 6.83 -11.35
C HIS A 260 3.62 7.14 -11.06
N PRO A 261 4.50 6.17 -10.71
CA PRO A 261 5.93 6.45 -10.57
C PRO A 261 6.59 7.01 -11.84
N ASN A 262 6.19 6.50 -13.02
CA ASN A 262 6.70 7.01 -14.30
C ASN A 262 6.21 8.43 -14.58
N ALA A 263 4.95 8.72 -14.22
CA ALA A 263 4.40 10.07 -14.31
C ALA A 263 5.20 11.06 -13.45
N CYS A 264 5.54 10.69 -12.21
CA CYS A 264 6.36 11.52 -11.32
C CYS A 264 7.73 11.81 -11.94
N VAL A 265 8.45 10.78 -12.41
CA VAL A 265 9.76 10.95 -13.07
C VAL A 265 9.66 11.88 -14.28
N GLN A 266 8.62 11.72 -15.10
CA GLN A 266 8.44 12.54 -16.28
C GLN A 266 8.09 13.99 -15.92
N LEU A 267 7.23 14.22 -14.92
CA LEU A 267 6.91 15.56 -14.45
C LEU A 267 8.12 16.25 -13.84
N SER A 268 8.90 15.59 -13.00
CA SER A 268 10.13 16.16 -12.43
C SER A 268 11.11 16.61 -13.52
N LYS A 269 11.22 15.86 -14.63
CA LYS A 269 12.03 16.28 -15.80
C LYS A 269 11.47 17.54 -16.46
N LEU A 270 10.16 17.62 -16.66
CA LEU A 270 9.52 18.77 -17.30
C LEU A 270 9.57 20.02 -16.41
N MET A 271 9.42 19.87 -15.09
CA MET A 271 9.47 20.98 -14.12
C MET A 271 10.85 21.65 -14.03
N LYS A 272 11.93 21.00 -14.49
CA LYS A 272 13.25 21.64 -14.64
C LYS A 272 13.30 22.68 -15.76
N ILE A 273 12.33 22.68 -16.67
CA ILE A 273 12.31 23.55 -17.84
C ILE A 273 11.24 24.63 -17.64
N LYS A 274 11.67 25.90 -17.53
CA LYS A 274 10.82 27.07 -17.23
C LYS A 274 9.52 27.15 -18.05
N LYS A 275 9.56 26.79 -19.35
CA LYS A 275 8.37 26.84 -20.23
C LYS A 275 7.23 25.95 -19.75
N TYR A 276 7.52 24.77 -19.17
CA TYR A 276 6.49 23.86 -18.66
C TYR A 276 5.99 24.32 -17.29
N VAL A 277 6.86 24.86 -16.44
CA VAL A 277 6.47 25.46 -15.15
C VAL A 277 5.43 26.55 -15.37
N PHE A 278 5.71 27.53 -16.23
CA PHE A 278 4.75 28.60 -16.55
C PHE A 278 3.47 28.07 -17.19
N PHE A 279 3.57 27.05 -18.04
CA PHE A 279 2.41 26.44 -18.68
C PHE A 279 1.48 25.76 -17.66
N PHE A 280 2.02 24.95 -16.76
CA PHE A 280 1.23 24.27 -15.74
C PHE A 280 0.63 25.25 -14.73
N GLU A 281 1.36 26.31 -14.37
CA GLU A 281 0.84 27.36 -13.50
C GLU A 281 -0.29 28.15 -14.18
N ALA A 282 -0.15 28.48 -15.47
CA ALA A 282 -1.22 29.10 -16.23
C ALA A 282 -2.48 28.21 -16.30
N CYS A 283 -2.32 26.89 -16.50
CA CYS A 283 -3.44 25.95 -16.46
C CYS A 283 -4.12 25.95 -15.08
N ARG A 284 -3.32 25.99 -14.00
CA ARG A 284 -3.82 26.05 -12.60
C ARG A 284 -4.69 27.28 -12.34
N LEU A 285 -4.18 28.45 -12.72
CA LEU A 285 -4.86 29.73 -12.52
C LEU A 285 -6.15 29.84 -13.36
N LEU A 286 -6.11 29.40 -14.63
CA LEU A 286 -7.27 29.47 -15.52
C LEU A 286 -8.44 28.60 -15.05
N GLN A 287 -8.16 27.44 -14.49
CA GLN A 287 -9.17 26.54 -13.95
C GLN A 287 -9.59 26.91 -12.51
N LYS A 288 -8.98 27.94 -11.92
CA LYS A 288 -9.20 28.38 -10.53
C LYS A 288 -9.03 27.23 -9.53
N MET A 289 -8.01 26.42 -9.76
CA MET A 289 -7.69 25.31 -8.86
C MET A 289 -7.05 25.83 -7.58
N ILE A 290 -7.24 25.08 -6.49
CA ILE A 290 -6.50 25.27 -5.25
C ILE A 290 -5.00 25.22 -5.51
N ASP A 291 -4.21 25.83 -4.62
CA ASP A 291 -2.75 25.92 -4.76
C ASP A 291 -2.07 24.58 -4.45
N ILE A 292 -2.40 23.56 -5.25
CA ILE A 292 -1.80 22.24 -5.30
C ILE A 292 -1.15 22.09 -6.66
N SER A 293 0.07 21.59 -6.67
CA SER A 293 0.82 21.31 -7.89
C SER A 293 0.23 20.11 -8.66
N LEU A 294 0.55 20.00 -9.94
CA LEU A 294 -0.04 18.97 -10.80
C LEU A 294 0.27 17.54 -10.31
N ASP A 295 1.47 17.30 -9.81
CA ASP A 295 1.88 16.04 -9.19
C ASP A 295 1.02 15.70 -7.96
N GLY A 296 0.72 16.68 -7.10
CA GLY A 296 -0.20 16.51 -5.97
C GLY A 296 -1.61 16.11 -6.42
N PHE A 297 -2.13 16.73 -7.48
CA PHE A 297 -3.41 16.34 -8.09
C PHE A 297 -3.38 14.90 -8.63
N LEU A 298 -2.29 14.51 -9.29
CA LEU A 298 -2.13 13.17 -9.85
C LEU A 298 -1.93 12.08 -8.78
N LEU A 299 -1.58 12.45 -7.55
CA LEU A 299 -1.52 11.51 -6.43
C LEU A 299 -2.90 11.17 -5.86
N THR A 300 -3.91 12.04 -6.06
CA THR A 300 -5.23 11.87 -5.45
C THR A 300 -5.94 10.54 -5.74
N PRO A 301 -5.85 9.90 -6.94
CA PRO A 301 -6.45 8.59 -7.16
C PRO A 301 -5.79 7.47 -6.36
N VAL A 302 -4.46 7.54 -6.18
CA VAL A 302 -3.68 6.59 -5.38
C VAL A 302 -4.08 6.69 -3.90
N GLN A 303 -4.35 7.90 -3.41
CA GLN A 303 -4.84 8.11 -2.05
C GLN A 303 -6.30 7.64 -1.89
N LYS A 304 -7.16 7.98 -2.85
CA LYS A 304 -8.60 7.69 -2.77
C LYS A 304 -8.88 6.20 -2.66
N ILE A 305 -8.19 5.38 -3.46
CA ILE A 305 -8.40 3.93 -3.44
C ILE A 305 -8.05 3.29 -2.08
N CYS A 306 -7.08 3.87 -1.35
CA CYS A 306 -6.70 3.43 -0.01
C CYS A 306 -7.56 4.00 1.11
N LYS A 307 -8.33 5.07 0.86
CA LYS A 307 -9.25 5.65 1.86
C LYS A 307 -10.55 4.86 2.00
N TYR A 308 -11.02 4.17 0.94
CA TYR A 308 -12.31 3.45 1.01
C TYR A 308 -12.38 2.38 2.09
N PRO A 309 -11.37 1.50 2.30
CA PRO A 309 -11.43 0.54 3.40
C PRO A 309 -11.61 1.20 4.77
N LEU A 310 -10.99 2.36 5.00
CA LEU A 310 -11.08 3.05 6.28
C LEU A 310 -12.46 3.71 6.46
N GLN A 311 -12.95 4.37 5.41
CA GLN A 311 -14.29 4.95 5.38
C GLN A 311 -15.37 3.89 5.63
N LEU A 312 -15.23 2.70 5.01
CA LEU A 312 -16.16 1.58 5.19
C LEU A 312 -16.02 0.90 6.57
N ALA A 313 -14.81 0.81 7.12
CA ALA A 313 -14.60 0.28 8.47
C ALA A 313 -15.24 1.18 9.53
N GLU A 314 -15.03 2.49 9.41
CA GLU A 314 -15.66 3.49 10.28
C GLU A 314 -17.18 3.49 10.12
N LEU A 315 -17.68 3.36 8.89
CA LEU A 315 -19.11 3.21 8.64
C LEU A 315 -19.66 1.97 9.35
N LEU A 316 -19.00 0.81 9.18
CA LEU A 316 -19.41 -0.45 9.80
C LEU A 316 -19.46 -0.36 11.33
N LYS A 317 -18.48 0.32 11.95
CA LYS A 317 -18.42 0.56 13.40
C LYS A 317 -19.70 1.19 13.96
N TYR A 318 -20.27 2.14 13.22
CA TYR A 318 -21.51 2.84 13.61
C TYR A 318 -22.77 2.27 12.94
N THR A 319 -22.67 1.09 12.33
CA THR A 319 -23.82 0.39 11.72
C THR A 319 -24.35 -0.67 12.66
N ASN A 320 -25.63 -0.59 13.02
CA ASN A 320 -26.27 -1.62 13.82
C ASN A 320 -26.31 -2.96 13.01
N PRO A 321 -25.97 -4.13 13.59
CA PRO A 321 -26.11 -5.44 12.94
C PRO A 321 -27.51 -5.76 12.37
N GLN A 322 -28.57 -5.15 12.88
CA GLN A 322 -29.93 -5.26 12.34
C GLN A 322 -30.23 -4.26 11.21
N HIS A 323 -29.34 -3.31 10.94
CA HIS A 323 -29.47 -2.36 9.83
C HIS A 323 -29.37 -3.09 8.49
N LYS A 324 -30.21 -2.71 7.52
CA LYS A 324 -30.29 -3.36 6.20
C LYS A 324 -28.95 -3.39 5.46
N ASP A 325 -28.19 -2.30 5.57
CA ASP A 325 -26.88 -2.10 4.95
C ASP A 325 -25.72 -2.82 5.66
N TYR A 326 -25.91 -3.42 6.85
CA TYR A 326 -24.79 -3.95 7.65
C TYR A 326 -23.96 -5.00 6.90
N LYS A 327 -24.63 -6.01 6.33
CA LYS A 327 -23.95 -7.09 5.59
C LYS A 327 -23.28 -6.58 4.32
N ASP A 328 -23.92 -5.63 3.64
CA ASP A 328 -23.38 -5.05 2.42
C ASP A 328 -22.15 -4.18 2.70
N VAL A 329 -22.15 -3.41 3.80
CA VAL A 329 -20.99 -2.62 4.24
C VAL A 329 -19.83 -3.52 4.67
N GLU A 330 -20.11 -4.60 5.40
CA GLU A 330 -19.09 -5.60 5.77
C GLU A 330 -18.47 -6.27 4.54
N ALA A 331 -19.31 -6.70 3.59
CA ALA A 331 -18.84 -7.28 2.34
C ALA A 331 -18.06 -6.25 1.50
N ALA A 332 -18.55 -5.00 1.42
CA ALA A 332 -17.88 -3.91 0.70
C ALA A 332 -16.51 -3.59 1.31
N LEU A 333 -16.40 -3.57 2.64
CA LEU A 333 -15.12 -3.37 3.33
C LEU A 333 -14.10 -4.44 2.91
N ASN A 334 -14.51 -5.71 2.94
CA ASN A 334 -13.64 -6.82 2.53
C ASN A 334 -13.28 -6.73 1.04
N ALA A 335 -14.24 -6.37 0.18
CA ALA A 335 -14.01 -6.15 -1.24
C ALA A 335 -12.98 -5.04 -1.49
N MET A 336 -13.11 -3.89 -0.82
CA MET A 336 -12.19 -2.76 -1.01
C MET A 336 -10.81 -3.02 -0.39
N LYS A 337 -10.72 -3.75 0.73
CA LYS A 337 -9.44 -4.25 1.26
C LYS A 337 -8.74 -5.14 0.22
N ASN A 338 -9.50 -6.02 -0.44
CA ASN A 338 -8.96 -6.87 -1.50
C ASN A 338 -8.49 -6.06 -2.71
N VAL A 339 -9.24 -5.05 -3.15
CA VAL A 339 -8.81 -4.16 -4.25
C VAL A 339 -7.49 -3.46 -3.91
N ALA A 340 -7.38 -2.84 -2.72
CA ALA A 340 -6.16 -2.17 -2.29
C ALA A 340 -4.96 -3.15 -2.23
N ARG A 341 -5.19 -4.35 -1.69
CA ARG A 341 -4.18 -5.43 -1.67
C ARG A 341 -3.72 -5.82 -3.07
N LEU A 342 -4.65 -5.99 -4.01
CA LEU A 342 -4.35 -6.39 -5.40
C LEU A 342 -3.55 -5.32 -6.14
N ILE A 343 -3.87 -4.04 -5.94
CA ILE A 343 -3.10 -2.93 -6.53
C ILE A 343 -1.67 -2.93 -6.01
N ASN A 344 -1.49 -3.07 -4.70
CA ASN A 344 -0.16 -3.14 -4.09
C ASN A 344 0.62 -4.37 -4.58
N GLU A 345 -0.06 -5.51 -4.69
CA GLU A 345 0.52 -6.75 -5.19
C GLU A 345 0.98 -6.63 -6.64
N ARG A 346 0.17 -6.01 -7.52
CA ARG A 346 0.55 -5.79 -8.92
C ARG A 346 1.77 -4.90 -9.06
N LYS A 347 1.88 -3.86 -8.23
CA LYS A 347 3.08 -3.01 -8.16
C LYS A 347 4.30 -3.82 -7.71
N ARG A 348 4.16 -4.63 -6.66
CA ARG A 348 5.23 -5.51 -6.16
C ARG A 348 5.72 -6.47 -7.25
N ARG A 349 4.81 -7.06 -8.03
CA ARG A 349 5.17 -7.97 -9.13
C ARG A 349 5.96 -7.27 -10.21
N LEU A 350 5.55 -6.06 -10.62
CA LEU A 350 6.30 -5.26 -11.59
C LEU A 350 7.73 -4.96 -11.12
N GLU A 351 7.92 -4.62 -9.85
CA GLU A 351 9.24 -4.41 -9.25
C GLU A 351 10.07 -5.69 -9.11
N ASN A 352 9.43 -6.86 -9.07
CA ASN A 352 10.09 -8.15 -8.94
C ASN A 352 10.60 -8.71 -10.28
N ILE A 353 10.09 -8.25 -11.43
CA ILE A 353 10.50 -8.75 -12.75
C ILE A 353 12.02 -8.63 -12.93
N ASP A 354 12.58 -7.45 -12.64
CA ASP A 354 14.02 -7.22 -12.73
C ASP A 354 14.80 -8.15 -11.80
N LYS A 355 14.27 -8.45 -10.60
CA LYS A 355 14.90 -9.38 -9.64
C LYS A 355 14.87 -10.82 -10.14
N ILE A 356 13.79 -11.26 -10.77
CA ILE A 356 13.67 -12.60 -11.36
C ILE A 356 14.65 -12.73 -12.53
N ALA A 357 14.72 -11.72 -13.41
CA ALA A 357 15.69 -11.71 -14.52
C ALA A 357 17.14 -11.78 -14.01
N GLN A 358 17.48 -10.96 -13.00
CA GLN A 358 18.81 -10.96 -12.40
C GLN A 358 19.11 -12.30 -11.70
N TRP A 359 18.15 -12.86 -10.96
CA TRP A 359 18.28 -14.17 -10.33
C TRP A 359 18.55 -15.27 -11.34
N GLN A 360 17.79 -15.33 -12.42
CA GLN A 360 17.96 -16.35 -13.46
C GLN A 360 19.37 -16.26 -14.07
N SER A 361 19.87 -15.05 -14.32
CA SER A 361 21.22 -14.85 -14.86
C SER A 361 22.35 -15.27 -13.92
N ALA A 362 22.07 -15.38 -12.62
CA ALA A 362 23.01 -15.86 -11.62
C ALA A 362 22.96 -17.39 -11.41
N ILE A 363 22.02 -18.09 -12.06
CA ILE A 363 21.94 -19.55 -12.02
C ILE A 363 22.85 -20.14 -13.10
N GLU A 364 23.75 -21.03 -12.70
CA GLU A 364 24.64 -21.75 -13.61
C GLU A 364 23.89 -22.88 -14.32
N ASP A 365 24.36 -23.24 -15.52
CA ASP A 365 23.79 -24.30 -16.37
C ASP A 365 22.29 -24.13 -16.69
N TRP A 366 21.81 -22.90 -16.85
CA TRP A 366 20.39 -22.66 -17.16
C TRP A 366 19.97 -23.32 -18.47
N GLU A 367 18.88 -24.10 -18.43
CA GLU A 367 18.30 -24.77 -19.60
C GLU A 367 16.81 -24.41 -19.75
N GLY A 368 16.37 -24.27 -21.01
CA GLY A 368 14.98 -23.96 -21.36
C GLY A 368 14.68 -22.45 -21.39
N GLU A 369 13.40 -22.11 -21.44
CA GLU A 369 12.93 -20.72 -21.57
C GLU A 369 13.17 -19.89 -20.30
N ASP A 370 13.18 -18.57 -20.45
CA ASP A 370 13.24 -17.64 -19.32
C ASP A 370 12.06 -17.84 -18.38
N VAL A 371 12.27 -17.67 -17.07
CA VAL A 371 11.18 -17.73 -16.07
C VAL A 371 10.07 -16.75 -16.43
N LEU A 372 10.45 -15.54 -16.84
CA LEU A 372 9.54 -14.46 -17.18
C LEU A 372 8.66 -14.75 -18.41
N SER A 373 8.96 -15.79 -19.20
CA SER A 373 8.09 -16.21 -20.30
C SER A 373 6.68 -16.55 -19.79
N ARG A 374 6.62 -17.36 -18.71
CA ARG A 374 5.38 -17.87 -18.11
C ARG A 374 5.06 -17.28 -16.75
N SER A 375 6.06 -16.81 -16.01
CA SER A 375 5.90 -16.37 -14.62
C SER A 375 6.14 -14.89 -14.43
N SER A 376 5.57 -14.36 -13.35
CA SER A 376 5.61 -12.96 -12.96
C SER A 376 6.06 -12.74 -11.51
N ASP A 377 6.04 -13.78 -10.68
CA ASP A 377 6.29 -13.63 -9.25
C ASP A 377 6.88 -14.90 -8.62
N LEU A 378 7.75 -14.71 -7.64
CA LEU A 378 8.27 -15.78 -6.79
C LEU A 378 7.40 -15.86 -5.54
N ILE A 379 6.67 -16.95 -5.38
CA ILE A 379 5.70 -17.16 -4.30
C ILE A 379 6.38 -17.76 -3.08
N PHE A 380 7.24 -18.76 -3.28
CA PHE A 380 7.96 -19.37 -2.16
C PHE A 380 9.27 -20.02 -2.60
N SER A 381 10.21 -20.12 -1.66
CA SER A 381 11.45 -20.87 -1.89
C SER A 381 11.91 -21.57 -0.60
N GLY A 382 12.53 -22.73 -0.76
CA GLY A 382 13.01 -23.52 0.38
C GLY A 382 13.81 -24.75 -0.03
N ASP A 383 14.65 -25.25 0.88
CA ASP A 383 15.34 -26.53 0.70
C ASP A 383 14.37 -27.69 0.94
N LEU A 384 14.30 -28.62 -0.01
CA LEU A 384 13.53 -29.86 0.09
C LEU A 384 14.37 -31.04 -0.41
N THR A 385 13.99 -32.24 0.02
CA THR A 385 14.56 -33.48 -0.54
C THR A 385 13.62 -34.01 -1.60
N LYS A 386 14.07 -34.03 -2.86
CA LYS A 386 13.34 -34.59 -3.99
C LYS A 386 13.59 -36.09 -4.11
N ILE A 387 12.55 -36.89 -4.27
CA ILE A 387 12.61 -38.30 -4.64
C ILE A 387 11.72 -38.47 -5.88
N SER A 388 12.27 -39.04 -6.95
CA SER A 388 11.54 -39.27 -8.20
C SER A 388 12.11 -40.46 -8.95
N GLN A 389 11.29 -41.17 -9.72
CA GLN A 389 11.79 -42.23 -10.59
C GLN A 389 12.67 -41.66 -11.72
N PRO A 390 13.67 -42.42 -12.22
CA PRO A 390 14.07 -43.78 -11.85
C PRO A 390 14.96 -43.88 -10.59
N GLN A 391 15.31 -42.75 -9.97
CA GLN A 391 16.28 -42.71 -8.87
C GLN A 391 15.58 -42.58 -7.51
N ALA A 392 15.35 -43.71 -6.83
CA ALA A 392 14.75 -43.74 -5.48
C ALA A 392 15.61 -43.10 -4.37
N LYS A 393 16.74 -42.46 -4.71
CA LYS A 393 17.62 -41.79 -3.76
C LYS A 393 17.20 -40.33 -3.60
N GLY A 394 17.02 -39.90 -2.36
CA GLY A 394 16.74 -38.50 -2.03
C GLY A 394 17.83 -37.55 -2.49
N GLN A 395 17.43 -36.51 -3.22
CA GLN A 395 18.28 -35.45 -3.73
C GLN A 395 17.95 -34.15 -3.01
N GLN A 396 18.92 -33.57 -2.27
CA GLN A 396 18.73 -32.24 -1.69
C GLN A 396 18.77 -31.18 -2.80
N ARG A 397 17.71 -30.38 -2.88
CA ARG A 397 17.54 -29.33 -3.87
C ARG A 397 16.96 -28.08 -3.22
N MET A 398 17.33 -26.94 -3.78
CA MET A 398 16.76 -25.65 -3.47
C MET A 398 15.63 -25.39 -4.46
N PHE A 399 14.40 -25.26 -3.97
CA PHE A 399 13.21 -25.07 -4.81
C PHE A 399 12.75 -23.61 -4.81
N PHE A 400 12.23 -23.16 -5.95
CA PHE A 400 11.71 -21.83 -6.23
C PHE A 400 10.36 -21.97 -6.94
N LEU A 401 9.27 -21.73 -6.20
CA LEU A 401 7.90 -21.77 -6.69
C LEU A 401 7.52 -20.41 -7.26
N PHE A 402 7.32 -20.37 -8.56
CA PHE A 402 6.76 -19.24 -9.28
C PHE A 402 5.30 -19.56 -9.65
N ASP A 403 4.54 -18.55 -10.06
CA ASP A 403 3.28 -18.75 -10.78
C ASP A 403 3.53 -19.60 -12.04
N HIS A 404 2.73 -20.65 -12.25
CA HIS A 404 2.80 -21.64 -13.34
C HIS A 404 3.95 -22.65 -13.29
N GLN A 405 5.04 -22.43 -12.53
CA GLN A 405 6.19 -23.35 -12.58
C GLN A 405 7.00 -23.42 -11.29
N LEU A 406 7.58 -24.60 -11.03
CA LEU A 406 8.47 -24.86 -9.91
C LEU A 406 9.88 -25.19 -10.41
N VAL A 407 10.85 -24.32 -10.16
CA VAL A 407 12.26 -24.52 -10.53
C VAL A 407 13.05 -25.11 -9.37
N PHE A 408 13.99 -26.02 -9.63
CA PHE A 408 14.86 -26.55 -8.59
C PHE A 408 16.33 -26.61 -8.99
N CYS A 409 17.19 -26.20 -8.05
CA CYS A 409 18.63 -26.07 -8.25
C CYS A 409 19.43 -26.92 -7.24
N LYS A 410 20.68 -27.23 -7.58
CA LYS A 410 21.66 -27.84 -6.67
C LYS A 410 22.63 -26.77 -6.18
N LYS A 411 22.82 -26.66 -4.87
CA LYS A 411 23.86 -25.80 -4.26
C LYS A 411 25.26 -26.36 -4.54
N ASP A 412 26.21 -25.50 -4.86
CA ASP A 412 27.62 -25.88 -4.97
C ASP A 412 28.14 -26.41 -3.61
N LEU A 413 29.11 -27.33 -3.66
CA LEU A 413 29.65 -27.99 -2.47
C LEU A 413 30.52 -27.04 -1.63
N LEU A 414 31.24 -26.12 -2.27
CA LEU A 414 32.16 -25.19 -1.63
C LEU A 414 31.54 -23.81 -1.49
N ARG A 415 30.81 -23.36 -2.51
CA ARG A 415 30.19 -22.04 -2.59
C ARG A 415 28.68 -22.11 -2.51
N ARG A 416 28.13 -22.11 -1.30
CA ARG A 416 26.67 -22.24 -1.08
C ARG A 416 25.81 -21.16 -1.79
N ASP A 417 26.44 -20.10 -2.28
CA ASP A 417 25.87 -19.03 -3.10
C ASP A 417 25.76 -19.30 -4.58
N ILE A 418 26.46 -20.30 -5.10
CA ILE A 418 26.29 -20.77 -6.47
C ILE A 418 25.22 -21.86 -6.52
N LEU A 419 24.28 -21.68 -7.44
CA LEU A 419 23.19 -22.60 -7.72
C LEU A 419 23.29 -23.09 -9.16
N TYR A 420 23.28 -24.41 -9.34
CA TYR A 420 23.22 -25.03 -10.67
C TYR A 420 21.79 -25.47 -10.95
N TYR A 421 21.26 -25.08 -12.10
CA TYR A 421 19.96 -25.53 -12.58
C TYR A 421 19.92 -27.06 -12.69
N LYS A 422 18.78 -27.66 -12.32
CA LYS A 422 18.57 -29.12 -12.40
C LYS A 422 17.23 -29.53 -13.01
N GLY A 423 16.34 -28.58 -13.25
CA GLY A 423 15.03 -28.83 -13.86
C GLY A 423 13.95 -27.89 -13.37
N ARG A 424 12.78 -28.00 -13.99
CA ARG A 424 11.56 -27.30 -13.64
C ARG A 424 10.36 -28.24 -13.80
N LEU A 425 9.26 -27.94 -13.10
CA LEU A 425 7.97 -28.62 -13.25
C LEU A 425 6.91 -27.60 -13.65
N ASP A 426 6.02 -27.99 -14.57
CA ASP A 426 4.85 -27.19 -14.95
C ASP A 426 3.74 -27.42 -13.91
N MET A 427 3.46 -26.40 -13.09
CA MET A 427 2.47 -26.51 -12.03
C MET A 427 1.03 -26.54 -12.57
N ASP A 428 0.81 -26.14 -13.83
CA ASP A 428 -0.51 -26.21 -14.46
C ASP A 428 -0.92 -27.64 -14.79
N GLN A 429 0.04 -28.55 -14.86
CA GLN A 429 -0.17 -29.98 -15.12
C GLN A 429 0.04 -30.85 -13.89
N MET A 430 0.25 -30.26 -12.70
CA MET A 430 0.61 -31.00 -11.49
C MET A 430 -0.48 -30.86 -10.43
N GLU A 431 -0.89 -31.99 -9.85
CA GLU A 431 -1.73 -32.07 -8.67
C GLU A 431 -0.88 -32.18 -7.41
N VAL A 432 -1.22 -31.39 -6.40
CA VAL A 432 -0.51 -31.34 -5.11
C VAL A 432 -1.26 -32.17 -4.09
N VAL A 433 -0.64 -33.26 -3.63
CA VAL A 433 -1.23 -34.19 -2.67
C VAL A 433 -0.45 -34.14 -1.36
N ASP A 434 -1.18 -33.93 -0.25
CA ASP A 434 -0.63 -34.03 1.10
C ASP A 434 -0.43 -35.52 1.47
N VAL A 435 0.80 -35.91 1.80
CA VAL A 435 1.16 -37.31 2.12
C VAL A 435 1.44 -37.44 3.62
N GLU A 436 0.74 -38.38 4.25
CA GLU A 436 0.97 -38.76 5.65
C GLU A 436 2.33 -39.47 5.84
N ASP A 437 2.89 -39.33 7.04
CA ASP A 437 4.14 -39.99 7.38
C ASP A 437 3.96 -41.52 7.36
N GLY A 438 4.82 -42.23 6.64
CA GLY A 438 4.66 -43.67 6.46
C GLY A 438 5.33 -44.17 5.20
N LYS A 439 4.84 -45.30 4.68
CA LYS A 439 5.35 -45.88 3.43
C LYS A 439 4.50 -45.38 2.26
N ASP A 440 5.12 -44.67 1.33
CA ASP A 440 4.47 -44.26 0.09
C ASP A 440 4.16 -45.48 -0.79
N LYS A 441 2.94 -45.55 -1.34
CA LYS A 441 2.47 -46.72 -2.09
C LYS A 441 3.04 -46.78 -3.50
N ASP A 442 3.34 -45.64 -4.10
CA ASP A 442 3.72 -45.53 -5.51
C ASP A 442 5.23 -45.69 -5.70
N LEU A 443 6.03 -45.11 -4.81
CA LEU A 443 7.49 -45.22 -4.84
C LEU A 443 8.04 -46.27 -3.87
N ASN A 444 7.20 -46.83 -2.99
CA ASN A 444 7.58 -47.84 -2.00
C ASN A 444 8.71 -47.38 -1.04
N VAL A 445 8.78 -46.07 -0.76
CA VAL A 445 9.78 -45.44 0.11
C VAL A 445 9.12 -44.93 1.38
N THR A 446 9.80 -45.06 2.53
CA THR A 446 9.36 -44.44 3.78
C THR A 446 9.62 -42.94 3.74
N VAL A 447 8.57 -42.16 3.91
CA VAL A 447 8.57 -40.70 3.82
C VAL A 447 8.10 -40.04 5.09
N LYS A 448 8.62 -38.83 5.34
CA LYS A 448 8.25 -37.98 6.48
C LYS A 448 8.11 -36.54 6.01
N ASN A 449 7.11 -35.82 6.51
CA ASN A 449 6.82 -34.43 6.17
C ASN A 449 6.80 -34.19 4.65
N THR A 450 6.06 -35.00 3.91
CA THR A 450 6.16 -35.06 2.44
C THR A 450 4.95 -34.47 1.74
N VAL A 451 5.21 -33.75 0.65
CA VAL A 451 4.23 -33.30 -0.34
C VAL A 451 4.50 -34.07 -1.63
N LYS A 452 3.46 -34.57 -2.28
CA LYS A 452 3.56 -35.30 -3.53
C LYS A 452 3.01 -34.47 -4.68
N LEU A 453 3.78 -34.35 -5.75
CA LEU A 453 3.35 -33.76 -7.00
C LEU A 453 3.14 -34.88 -8.01
N ILE A 454 1.96 -34.92 -8.61
CA ILE A 454 1.55 -35.94 -9.59
C ILE A 454 1.15 -35.22 -10.87
N SER A 455 1.71 -35.63 -12.00
CA SER A 455 1.25 -35.14 -13.31
C SER A 455 -0.22 -35.50 -13.53
N ALA A 456 -0.95 -34.68 -14.29
CA ALA A 456 -2.38 -34.88 -14.59
C ALA A 456 -2.67 -36.24 -15.26
N ASP A 457 -1.70 -36.83 -15.95
CA ASP A 457 -1.78 -38.16 -16.57
C ASP A 457 -1.31 -39.31 -15.64
N GLY A 458 -0.85 -38.99 -14.44
CA GLY A 458 -0.31 -39.92 -13.45
C GLY A 458 1.07 -40.50 -13.80
N ALA A 459 1.71 -40.07 -14.90
CA ALA A 459 2.96 -40.66 -15.38
C ALA A 459 4.18 -40.21 -14.58
N GLU A 460 4.20 -38.95 -14.13
CA GLU A 460 5.28 -38.38 -13.34
C GLU A 460 4.89 -38.18 -11.89
N ILE A 461 5.71 -38.70 -10.98
CA ILE A 461 5.53 -38.57 -9.53
C ILE A 461 6.80 -38.01 -8.89
N HIS A 462 6.64 -36.95 -8.11
CA HIS A 462 7.70 -36.34 -7.32
C HIS A 462 7.31 -36.26 -5.84
N LEU A 463 8.11 -36.86 -4.97
CA LEU A 463 7.98 -36.69 -3.52
C LEU A 463 8.95 -35.60 -3.06
N LEU A 464 8.41 -34.62 -2.33
CA LEU A 464 9.12 -33.47 -1.80
C LEU A 464 9.09 -33.52 -0.27
N CYS A 465 10.19 -33.94 0.34
CA CYS A 465 10.27 -34.12 1.79
C CYS A 465 10.86 -32.89 2.48
N ALA A 466 10.11 -32.29 3.40
CA ALA A 466 10.56 -31.18 4.23
C ALA A 466 11.29 -31.68 5.50
N LYS A 467 12.26 -30.90 5.99
CA LYS A 467 12.98 -31.24 7.23
C LYS A 467 12.10 -31.17 8.48
N LYS A 468 11.07 -30.33 8.45
CA LYS A 468 10.20 -30.01 9.59
C LYS A 468 8.73 -29.99 9.13
N PRO A 469 7.77 -30.37 10.00
CA PRO A 469 6.35 -30.34 9.67
C PRO A 469 5.83 -28.91 9.39
N GLU A 470 6.35 -27.90 10.09
CA GLU A 470 5.95 -26.51 9.85
C GLU A 470 6.35 -26.05 8.44
N LEU A 471 7.50 -26.54 7.94
CA LEU A 471 7.96 -26.24 6.58
C LEU A 471 7.08 -26.94 5.53
N LYS A 472 6.64 -28.19 5.78
CA LYS A 472 5.65 -28.88 4.93
C LYS A 472 4.37 -28.05 4.82
N GLN A 473 3.83 -27.58 5.94
CA GLN A 473 2.62 -26.76 5.96
C GLN A 473 2.78 -25.45 5.20
N ARG A 474 3.95 -24.80 5.29
CA ARG A 474 4.25 -23.60 4.49
C ARG A 474 4.29 -23.90 2.99
N TRP A 475 4.85 -25.02 2.57
CA TRP A 475 4.85 -25.44 1.17
C TRP A 475 3.44 -25.75 0.66
N LEU A 476 2.61 -26.46 1.43
CA LEU A 476 1.21 -26.74 1.05
C LEU A 476 0.41 -25.44 0.85
N ARG A 477 0.57 -24.47 1.78
CA ARG A 477 -0.04 -23.14 1.61
C ARG A 477 0.49 -22.44 0.36
N ALA A 478 1.80 -22.43 0.15
CA ALA A 478 2.40 -21.79 -1.02
C ALA A 478 1.87 -22.37 -2.35
N PHE A 479 1.69 -23.70 -2.43
CA PHE A 479 1.07 -24.32 -3.61
C PHE A 479 -0.40 -23.93 -3.78
N SER A 480 -1.17 -23.84 -2.69
CA SER A 480 -2.56 -23.36 -2.73
C SER A 480 -2.63 -21.89 -3.18
N ASP A 481 -1.78 -21.04 -2.62
CA ASP A 481 -1.70 -19.62 -2.95
C ASP A 481 -1.33 -19.43 -4.44
N GLU A 482 -0.42 -20.27 -4.95
CA GLU A 482 -0.03 -20.28 -6.36
C GLU A 482 -1.18 -20.64 -7.29
N ARG A 483 -1.95 -21.69 -7.00
CA ARG A 483 -3.13 -22.05 -7.79
C ARG A 483 -4.23 -20.99 -7.74
N GLN A 484 -4.46 -20.37 -6.58
CA GLN A 484 -5.41 -19.27 -6.44
C GLN A 484 -4.98 -18.04 -7.25
N GLN A 485 -3.69 -17.72 -7.21
CA GLN A 485 -3.10 -16.61 -7.96
C GLN A 485 -3.24 -16.83 -9.47
N VAL A 486 -2.87 -18.00 -9.99
CA VAL A 486 -3.01 -18.32 -11.41
C VAL A 486 -4.46 -18.23 -11.89
N GLN A 487 -5.40 -18.75 -11.09
CA GLN A 487 -6.83 -18.65 -11.42
C GLN A 487 -7.30 -17.19 -11.46
N HIS A 488 -6.89 -16.39 -10.47
CA HIS A 488 -7.25 -14.98 -10.40
C HIS A 488 -6.66 -14.17 -11.57
N ASP A 489 -5.41 -14.41 -11.93
CA ASP A 489 -4.74 -13.73 -13.05
C ASP A 489 -5.44 -14.06 -14.38
N ARG A 490 -5.89 -15.31 -14.54
CA ARG A 490 -6.68 -15.75 -15.70
C ARG A 490 -8.05 -15.06 -15.75
N ASP A 491 -8.76 -14.97 -14.63
CA ASP A 491 -10.11 -14.38 -14.57
C ASP A 491 -10.07 -12.87 -14.79
N THR A 492 -9.01 -12.20 -14.33
CA THR A 492 -8.81 -10.76 -14.50
C THR A 492 -8.13 -10.39 -15.81
N GLY A 493 -7.58 -11.37 -16.54
CA GLY A 493 -6.73 -11.14 -17.71
C GLY A 493 -5.42 -10.44 -17.37
N PHE A 494 -4.98 -10.50 -16.11
CA PHE A 494 -3.72 -9.89 -15.68
C PHE A 494 -2.55 -10.59 -16.37
N SER A 495 -1.73 -9.80 -17.07
CA SER A 495 -0.46 -10.24 -17.60
C SER A 495 0.53 -9.08 -17.56
N ILE A 496 1.79 -9.41 -17.27
CA ILE A 496 2.89 -8.50 -17.51
C ILE A 496 3.14 -8.45 -19.01
N THR A 497 3.24 -7.24 -19.55
CA THR A 497 3.45 -7.05 -20.99
C THR A 497 4.78 -7.63 -21.46
N ASP A 498 4.81 -8.19 -22.67
CA ASP A 498 6.04 -8.73 -23.27
C ASP A 498 7.16 -7.68 -23.38
N MET A 499 6.79 -6.41 -23.54
CA MET A 499 7.74 -5.31 -23.56
C MET A 499 8.46 -5.17 -22.20
N GLN A 500 7.74 -5.23 -21.08
CA GLN A 500 8.32 -5.16 -19.74
C GLN A 500 9.21 -6.38 -19.45
N LYS A 501 8.75 -7.58 -19.84
CA LYS A 501 9.55 -8.82 -19.71
C LYS A 501 10.87 -8.72 -20.48
N LYS A 502 10.81 -8.29 -21.74
CA LYS A 502 12.02 -8.08 -22.57
C LYS A 502 12.93 -7.00 -22.00
N GLN A 503 12.37 -5.91 -21.49
CA GLN A 503 13.15 -4.83 -20.89
C GLN A 503 13.93 -5.32 -19.66
N ALA A 504 13.30 -6.09 -18.78
CA ALA A 504 13.97 -6.65 -17.61
C ALA A 504 15.14 -7.58 -17.99
N MET A 505 14.95 -8.45 -18.98
CA MET A 505 16.03 -9.31 -19.49
C MET A 505 17.17 -8.51 -20.14
N GLN A 506 16.85 -7.41 -20.84
CA GLN A 506 17.86 -6.51 -21.42
C GLN A 506 18.62 -5.71 -20.37
N ASN A 507 17.97 -5.30 -19.27
CA ASN A 507 18.60 -4.57 -18.18
C ASN A 507 19.77 -5.38 -17.59
N VAL A 508 19.58 -6.70 -17.42
CA VAL A 508 20.62 -7.62 -16.96
C VAL A 508 21.81 -7.64 -17.91
N SER A 509 21.57 -7.67 -19.22
CA SER A 509 22.63 -7.71 -20.25
C SER A 509 23.47 -6.42 -20.32
N LYS A 510 22.92 -5.27 -19.89
CA LYS A 510 23.58 -3.95 -19.93
C LYS A 510 24.44 -3.65 -18.70
N THR A 511 24.16 -4.30 -17.58
CA THR A 511 25.04 -4.34 -16.41
C THR A 511 25.96 -5.55 -16.51
N PRO A 512 27.19 -5.44 -17.05
CA PRO A 512 28.19 -6.47 -16.84
C PRO A 512 28.44 -6.61 -15.32
N PRO A 513 28.80 -7.81 -14.81
CA PRO A 513 29.17 -7.94 -13.41
C PRO A 513 30.32 -6.99 -13.14
N ALA A 514 30.04 -5.92 -12.39
CA ALA A 514 31.05 -4.99 -11.93
C ALA A 514 32.18 -5.81 -11.31
N GLY A 515 33.40 -5.62 -11.82
CA GLY A 515 34.59 -6.33 -11.37
C GLY A 515 34.63 -6.34 -9.84
N LYS A 516 34.74 -7.54 -9.28
CA LYS A 516 34.76 -7.84 -7.84
C LYS A 516 35.48 -6.74 -7.03
N PRO A 517 34.79 -5.98 -6.17
CA PRO A 517 35.42 -5.39 -5.01
C PRO A 517 35.67 -6.52 -4.01
N LYS A 518 36.94 -6.73 -3.63
CA LYS A 518 37.29 -7.58 -2.49
C LYS A 518 36.80 -6.90 -1.21
N ALA A 519 35.58 -7.17 -0.75
CA ALA A 519 35.19 -7.08 0.67
C ALA A 519 33.74 -7.57 0.88
N ALA A 520 33.55 -8.38 1.92
CA ALA A 520 32.30 -8.78 2.56
C ALA A 520 31.24 -9.52 1.72
N THR A 521 31.33 -10.85 1.78
CA THR A 521 30.26 -11.84 1.55
C THR A 521 28.90 -11.42 2.13
N ARG A 522 27.97 -11.06 1.25
CA ARG A 522 26.52 -11.23 1.47
C ARG A 522 25.93 -12.01 0.28
N PRO A 523 25.13 -13.07 0.50
CA PRO A 523 24.65 -13.91 -0.59
C PRO A 523 23.47 -13.26 -1.33
N TYR A 524 23.50 -13.29 -2.67
CA TYR A 524 22.49 -12.68 -3.52
C TYR A 524 21.11 -13.37 -3.43
N TYR A 525 21.07 -14.66 -3.07
CA TYR A 525 19.81 -15.40 -2.84
C TYR A 525 19.05 -14.97 -1.58
N ASP A 526 19.70 -14.32 -0.59
CA ASP A 526 19.01 -13.78 0.59
C ASP A 526 18.04 -12.64 0.22
N LEU A 527 18.23 -11.96 -0.92
CA LEU A 527 17.31 -10.94 -1.41
C LEU A 527 15.94 -11.52 -1.82
N LEU A 528 15.90 -12.75 -2.32
CA LEU A 528 14.66 -13.44 -2.70
C LEU A 528 14.04 -14.22 -1.54
N LEU A 529 14.87 -14.80 -0.67
CA LEU A 529 14.44 -15.60 0.48
C LEU A 529 13.82 -14.77 1.62
N ARG A 530 13.85 -13.44 1.53
CA ARG A 530 13.27 -12.56 2.55
C ARG A 530 11.73 -12.45 2.52
N GLN A 531 11.05 -13.28 1.73
CA GLN A 531 9.60 -13.40 1.81
C GLN A 531 9.18 -14.25 3.02
N LYS A 532 8.94 -13.57 4.17
CA LYS A 532 8.08 -14.09 5.24
C LYS A 532 6.61 -13.97 4.79
N PRO A 533 5.69 -14.84 5.25
CA PRO A 533 4.26 -14.54 5.13
C PRO A 533 4.03 -13.21 5.85
N SER A 534 3.60 -12.21 5.09
CA SER A 534 3.24 -10.85 5.53
C SER A 534 3.91 -10.38 6.82
N ALA A 535 5.18 -10.02 6.73
CA ALA A 535 5.70 -8.89 7.49
C ALA A 535 6.49 -8.05 6.49
N LEU A 536 5.82 -7.01 6.00
CA LEU A 536 6.32 -5.82 5.33
C LEU A 536 7.85 -5.71 5.25
N PRO A 537 8.42 -5.49 4.06
CA PRO A 537 9.73 -4.89 3.93
C PRO A 537 9.58 -3.46 3.39
N GLN A 538 9.60 -2.46 4.27
CA GLN A 538 10.36 -1.25 3.95
C GLN A 538 11.85 -1.54 4.13
N GLN A 539 12.67 -0.66 3.58
CA GLN A 539 14.12 -0.58 3.81
C GLN A 539 14.44 -0.79 5.30
N VAL A 540 15.49 -1.56 5.60
CA VAL A 540 15.82 -1.95 6.98
C VAL A 540 17.12 -1.30 7.41
N ILE A 541 17.03 -0.32 8.32
CA ILE A 541 18.06 -0.09 9.33
C ILE A 541 17.96 -1.17 10.40
N VAL A 542 19.15 -1.58 10.79
CA VAL A 542 19.47 -2.63 11.72
C VAL A 542 18.97 -2.24 13.12
N LEU A 543 18.12 -3.07 13.71
CA LEU A 543 17.96 -3.14 15.16
C LEU A 543 19.31 -3.57 15.76
N ALA A 544 20.05 -2.63 16.35
CA ALA A 544 21.14 -2.97 17.24
C ALA A 544 20.55 -3.49 18.56
N GLU A 545 20.88 -4.72 18.95
CA GLU A 545 20.59 -5.20 20.30
C GLU A 545 21.26 -4.25 21.33
N PRO A 546 20.57 -3.85 22.41
CA PRO A 546 21.21 -3.09 23.46
C PRO A 546 22.25 -3.98 24.14
N LYS A 547 23.52 -3.55 24.09
CA LYS A 547 24.57 -4.09 24.96
C LYS A 547 24.04 -4.03 26.39
N ARG A 548 23.86 -5.19 27.03
CA ARG A 548 23.67 -5.30 28.49
C ARG A 548 24.82 -4.55 29.16
N ARG A 549 24.55 -3.34 29.65
CA ARG A 549 25.43 -2.63 30.57
C ARG A 549 25.25 -3.32 31.92
N ASN A 550 26.24 -4.12 32.30
CA ASN A 550 26.35 -4.72 33.62
C ASN A 550 26.41 -3.61 34.67
N PHE A 551 25.25 -3.24 35.23
CA PHE A 551 25.14 -2.36 36.37
C PHE A 551 25.20 -3.19 37.64
N TRP A 552 26.39 -3.67 37.99
CA TRP A 552 26.87 -4.01 39.34
C TRP A 552 28.35 -4.33 39.16
N HIS A 553 29.22 -3.47 39.68
CA HIS A 553 30.58 -3.72 40.20
C HIS A 553 31.30 -2.37 40.29
N ASN A 554 30.99 -1.62 41.35
CA ASN A 554 31.93 -0.65 41.89
C ASN A 554 31.67 -0.44 43.38
N ILE A 555 31.86 -1.51 44.14
CA ILE A 555 32.23 -1.41 45.56
C ILE A 555 33.38 -2.39 45.75
N GLY A 556 34.50 -1.88 46.23
CA GLY A 556 35.58 -2.68 46.77
C GLY A 556 36.90 -2.53 46.01
N ARG A 557 37.64 -1.47 46.32
CA ARG A 557 39.04 -1.59 46.82
C ARG A 557 39.59 -0.21 47.15
N LEU A 558 39.31 0.22 48.37
CA LEU A 558 40.22 1.10 49.11
C LEU A 558 40.98 0.22 50.12
N THR A 559 42.30 0.38 50.06
CA THR A 559 43.35 0.05 51.04
C THR A 559 44.03 -1.34 51.00
N PRO A 560 45.37 -1.37 51.18
CA PRO A 560 46.22 -2.55 51.02
C PRO A 560 46.57 -3.22 52.37
N PHE A 561 47.00 -4.48 52.28
CA PHE A 561 47.73 -5.29 53.26
C PHE A 561 48.25 -4.61 54.54
N ARG A 562 47.97 -5.22 55.71
CA ARG A 562 49.02 -5.71 56.64
C ARG A 562 48.48 -6.60 57.77
N LYS A 563 49.17 -7.75 57.88
CA LYS A 563 49.29 -8.73 58.98
C LYS A 563 48.07 -9.50 59.43
#